data_AF-A0AAV0XX98-F1
#
_entry.id   AF-A0AAV0XX98-F1
#
_cell.length_a   1.000
_cell.length_b   1.000
_cell.length_c   1.000
_cell.angle_alpha   90.00
_cell.angle_beta   90.00
_cell.angle_gamma   90.00
#
_symmetry.space_group_name_H-M   'P 1'
#
loop_
_entity.id
_entity.type
_entity.pdbx_description
1 polymer ?
#
loop_
_entity_poly.entity_id
_entity_poly.type
_entity_poly.pdbx_seq_one_letter_code
_entity_poly.pdbx_strand_id
1 'polypeptide(L)'
;MESSLKIIMSERGKELAVVPSHEYRFIRKRKDELLKWICYNKSCYASILTDVKKTLVFHRTFDAHFYNSHPPIYFVLEALKEMQAETNIKISTIRLYKRIYPKLFHLKIYKKLTML
;
A
#
# COMPACT_ATOMS: atom_id res chain seq x y z
N MET A 1 3.63 4.49 -19.59
CA MET A 1 2.37 4.33 -20.36
C MET A 1 1.28 5.05 -19.60
N GLU A 2 0.75 6.14 -20.15
CA GLU A 2 -0.33 6.89 -19.51
C GLU A 2 -1.62 6.05 -19.54
N SER A 3 -2.06 5.62 -18.37
CA SER A 3 -3.35 4.95 -18.19
C SER A 3 -4.47 5.96 -18.42
N SER A 4 -4.85 6.18 -19.68
CA SER A 4 -5.95 7.09 -20.03
C SER A 4 -7.27 6.55 -19.50
N LEU A 5 -7.89 7.30 -18.60
CA LEU A 5 -9.23 7.04 -18.10
C LEU A 5 -10.26 7.65 -19.05
N LYS A 6 -11.26 6.87 -19.45
CA LYS A 6 -12.37 7.31 -20.28
C LYS A 6 -13.67 7.15 -19.52
N ILE A 7 -14.58 8.10 -19.67
CA ILE A 7 -15.92 8.01 -19.09
C ILE A 7 -16.89 7.69 -20.22
N ILE A 8 -17.62 6.59 -20.09
CA ILE A 8 -18.63 6.16 -21.05
C ILE A 8 -20.01 6.12 -20.40
N MET A 9 -21.04 6.15 -21.22
CA MET A 9 -22.43 5.95 -20.77
C MET A 9 -22.86 4.53 -21.09
N SER A 10 -23.40 3.82 -20.09
CA SER A 10 -24.07 2.55 -20.33
C SER A 10 -25.42 2.76 -21.00
N GLU A 11 -25.93 1.70 -21.64
CA GLU A 11 -27.29 1.65 -22.22
C GLU A 11 -28.38 1.98 -21.20
N ARG A 12 -28.09 1.77 -19.91
CA ARG A 12 -28.98 2.08 -18.79
C ARG A 12 -28.92 3.55 -18.33
N GLY A 13 -28.21 4.41 -19.05
CA GLY A 13 -28.05 5.83 -18.75
C GLY A 13 -27.14 6.12 -17.55
N LYS A 14 -26.31 5.16 -17.11
CA LYS A 14 -25.35 5.35 -16.00
C LYS A 14 -23.92 5.50 -16.51
N GLU A 15 -23.17 6.40 -15.90
CA GLU A 15 -21.74 6.58 -16.17
C GLU A 15 -20.89 5.38 -15.72
N LEU A 16 -19.92 5.02 -16.55
CA LEU A 16 -18.88 4.04 -16.26
C LEU A 16 -17.51 4.67 -16.54
N ALA A 17 -16.54 4.39 -15.66
CA ALA A 17 -15.15 4.73 -15.89
C ALA A 17 -14.42 3.52 -16.47
N VAL A 18 -13.73 3.72 -17.59
CA VAL A 18 -12.95 2.71 -18.30
C VAL A 18 -11.48 3.05 -18.16
N VAL A 19 -10.72 2.11 -17.61
CA VAL A 19 -9.28 2.23 -17.38
C VAL A 19 -8.63 0.99 -18.02
N PRO A 20 -7.72 1.19 -18.98
CA PRO A 20 -7.48 0.28 -20.10
C PRO A 20 -8.66 -0.64 -20.46
N SER A 21 -8.60 -1.92 -20.09
CA SER A 21 -9.59 -2.94 -20.41
C SER A 21 -10.54 -3.29 -19.24
N HIS A 22 -10.67 -2.41 -18.25
CA HIS A 22 -11.50 -2.65 -17.07
C HIS A 22 -12.54 -1.55 -16.87
N GLU A 23 -13.77 -1.97 -16.62
CA GLU A 23 -14.92 -1.08 -16.40
C GLU A 23 -15.23 -0.95 -14.90
N TYR A 24 -15.51 0.28 -14.50
CA TYR A 24 -15.81 0.65 -13.13
C TYR A 24 -17.14 1.41 -13.05
N ARG A 25 -17.97 1.04 -12.08
CA ARG A 25 -19.23 1.71 -11.78
C ARG A 25 -19.05 2.73 -10.66
N PHE A 26 -19.72 3.87 -10.80
CA PHE A 26 -19.78 4.87 -9.75
C PHE A 26 -20.52 4.34 -8.52
N ILE A 27 -20.02 4.65 -7.33
CA ILE A 27 -20.67 4.28 -6.06
C ILE A 27 -21.03 5.49 -5.24
N ARG A 28 -20.05 6.38 -4.98
CA ARG A 28 -20.27 7.54 -4.12
C ARG A 28 -19.16 8.57 -4.27
N LYS A 29 -19.51 9.80 -3.91
CA LYS A 29 -18.54 10.83 -3.54
C LYS A 29 -18.08 10.61 -2.10
N ARG A 30 -16.80 10.82 -1.82
CA ARG A 30 -16.21 10.75 -0.47
C ARG A 30 -16.22 12.14 0.19
N LYS A 31 -15.82 12.21 1.46
CA LYS A 31 -15.71 13.48 2.22
C LYS A 31 -14.61 14.42 1.68
N ASP A 32 -13.59 13.84 1.04
CA ASP A 32 -12.49 14.53 0.37
C ASP A 32 -12.84 14.91 -1.07
N GLU A 33 -14.13 14.93 -1.42
CA GLU A 33 -14.66 15.28 -2.75
C GLU A 33 -14.29 14.32 -3.90
N LEU A 34 -13.47 13.30 -3.63
CA LEU A 34 -13.09 12.28 -4.61
C LEU A 34 -14.26 11.35 -4.94
N LEU A 35 -14.37 11.00 -6.21
CA LEU A 35 -15.37 10.07 -6.72
C LEU A 35 -14.82 8.65 -6.63
N LYS A 36 -15.53 7.78 -5.93
CA LYS A 36 -15.16 6.36 -5.79
C LYS A 36 -15.91 5.51 -6.80
N TRP A 37 -15.15 4.75 -7.57
CA TRP A 37 -15.64 3.78 -8.53
C TRP A 37 -15.13 2.38 -8.14
N ILE A 38 -15.95 1.36 -8.38
CA ILE A 38 -15.58 -0.03 -8.13
C ILE A 38 -15.71 -0.84 -9.40
N CYS A 39 -14.90 -1.89 -9.55
CA CYS A 39 -14.97 -2.77 -10.70
C CYS A 39 -16.39 -3.30 -10.91
N TYR A 40 -16.80 -3.43 -12.17
CA TYR A 40 -18.10 -3.97 -12.52
C TYR A 40 -18.24 -5.46 -12.10
N ASN A 41 -17.14 -6.21 -12.13
CA ASN A 41 -17.10 -7.58 -11.65
C ASN A 41 -17.26 -7.64 -10.11
N LYS A 42 -18.30 -8.32 -9.62
CA LYS A 42 -18.62 -8.44 -8.20
C LYS A 42 -17.60 -9.24 -7.39
N SER A 43 -16.84 -10.15 -8.00
CA SER A 43 -15.75 -10.86 -7.33
C SER A 43 -14.45 -10.06 -7.29
N CYS A 44 -14.39 -8.92 -7.98
CA CYS A 44 -13.23 -8.05 -8.04
C CYS A 44 -13.34 -6.92 -7.00
N TYR A 45 -12.34 -6.82 -6.13
CA TYR A 45 -12.26 -5.75 -5.12
C TYR A 45 -11.58 -4.47 -5.63
N ALA A 46 -11.27 -4.42 -6.93
CA ALA A 46 -10.61 -3.28 -7.54
C ALA A 46 -11.46 -2.01 -7.43
N SER A 47 -10.79 -0.90 -7.13
CA SER A 47 -11.43 0.42 -7.03
C SER A 47 -10.50 1.53 -7.48
N ILE A 48 -11.09 2.56 -8.08
CA ILE A 48 -10.38 3.76 -8.54
C ILE A 48 -11.00 5.00 -7.92
N LEU A 49 -10.17 6.02 -7.74
CA LEU A 49 -10.59 7.34 -7.31
C LEU A 49 -10.28 8.34 -8.41
N THR A 50 -11.27 9.17 -8.72
CA THR A 50 -11.10 10.29 -9.65
C THR A 50 -11.45 11.60 -8.96
N ASP A 51 -10.88 12.69 -9.46
CA ASP A 51 -11.35 14.04 -9.12
C ASP A 51 -12.74 14.30 -9.70
N VAL A 52 -13.33 15.44 -9.33
CA VAL A 52 -14.57 15.96 -9.92
C VAL A 52 -14.42 16.18 -11.43
N LYS A 53 -13.21 16.50 -11.91
CA LYS A 53 -12.88 16.59 -13.34
C LYS A 53 -12.76 15.23 -14.03
N LYS A 54 -13.00 14.14 -13.30
CA LYS A 54 -12.91 12.74 -13.75
C LYS A 54 -11.52 12.34 -14.26
N THR A 55 -10.47 12.99 -13.74
CA THR A 55 -9.08 12.58 -13.91
C THR A 55 -8.72 11.52 -12.86
N LEU A 56 -7.96 10.49 -13.25
CA LEU A 56 -7.54 9.43 -12.34
C LEU A 56 -6.53 9.99 -11.32
N VAL A 57 -6.89 9.94 -10.03
CA VAL A 57 -6.04 10.43 -8.92
C VAL A 57 -5.34 9.27 -8.23
N PHE A 58 -6.06 8.16 -8.07
CA PHE A 58 -5.54 6.99 -7.38
C PHE A 58 -6.14 5.71 -7.95
N HIS A 59 -5.27 4.75 -8.24
CA HIS A 59 -5.67 3.41 -8.64
C HIS A 59 -5.27 2.45 -7.53
N ARG A 60 -6.25 1.89 -6.81
CA ARG A 60 -5.95 1.04 -5.63
C ARG A 60 -5.42 -0.34 -6.03
N THR A 61 -5.54 -0.74 -7.30
CA THR A 61 -5.38 -2.14 -7.71
C THR A 61 -4.93 -2.25 -9.17
N PHE A 62 -3.81 -1.60 -9.50
CA PHE A 62 -3.02 -1.94 -10.70
C PHE A 62 -1.71 -2.60 -10.29
N ASP A 63 -1.70 -3.28 -9.15
CA ASP A 63 -0.58 -4.14 -8.76
C ASP A 63 -0.88 -5.57 -9.21
N ALA A 64 -0.02 -6.08 -10.09
CA ALA A 64 0.01 -7.48 -10.54
C ALA A 64 0.02 -8.48 -9.36
N HIS A 65 0.38 -8.03 -8.15
CA HIS A 65 0.42 -8.78 -6.91
C HIS A 65 -0.95 -9.32 -6.43
N PHE A 66 -2.08 -8.84 -6.97
CA PHE A 66 -3.43 -9.34 -6.61
C PHE A 66 -3.94 -10.49 -7.49
N TYR A 67 -3.31 -10.75 -8.64
CA TYR A 67 -3.71 -11.85 -9.53
C TYR A 67 -3.03 -13.18 -9.19
N ASN A 68 -2.11 -13.16 -8.23
CA ASN A 68 -1.49 -14.36 -7.70
C ASN A 68 -2.25 -14.80 -6.45
N SER A 69 -2.52 -16.11 -6.32
CA SER A 69 -3.03 -16.70 -5.08
C SER A 69 -2.14 -16.25 -3.93
N HIS A 70 -2.70 -15.49 -2.99
CA HIS A 70 -1.97 -15.07 -1.81
C HIS A 70 -1.58 -16.33 -1.01
N PRO A 71 -0.37 -16.36 -0.43
CA PRO A 71 -0.03 -17.44 0.49
C PRO A 71 -1.07 -17.47 1.62
N PRO A 72 -1.47 -18.67 2.10
CA PRO A 72 -2.37 -18.78 3.24
C PRO A 72 -1.96 -17.86 4.38
N ILE A 73 -2.92 -17.19 5.03
CA ILE A 73 -2.68 -16.16 6.07
C ILE A 73 -1.70 -16.62 7.16
N TYR A 74 -1.65 -17.93 7.44
CA TYR A 74 -0.70 -18.54 8.37
C TYR A 74 0.77 -18.26 8.00
N PHE A 75 1.16 -18.30 6.72
CA PHE A 75 2.52 -17.98 6.28
C PHE A 75 2.90 -16.53 6.57
N VAL A 76 1.94 -15.60 6.41
CA VAL A 76 2.17 -14.18 6.75
C VAL A 76 2.37 -14.02 8.25
N LEU A 77 1.58 -14.74 9.07
CA LEU A 77 1.73 -14.73 10.53
C LEU A 77 3.06 -15.32 10.99
N GLU A 78 3.54 -16.38 10.34
CA GLU A 78 4.83 -17.00 10.62
C GLU A 78 5.99 -16.05 10.31
N ALA A 79 5.99 -15.46 9.11
CA ALA A 79 7.00 -14.46 8.73
C ALA A 79 7.01 -13.25 9.68
N LEU A 80 5.84 -12.77 10.11
CA LEU A 80 5.75 -11.69 11.09
C LEU A 80 6.34 -12.08 12.45
N LYS A 81 6.12 -13.31 12.91
CA LYS A 81 6.70 -13.82 14.16
C LYS A 81 8.22 -13.95 14.06
N GLU A 82 8.75 -14.44 12.95
CA GLU A 82 10.20 -14.53 12.70
C GLU A 82 10.85 -13.14 12.72
N MET A 83 10.27 -12.18 11.99
CA MET A 83 10.76 -10.79 11.98
C MET A 83 10.72 -10.16 13.39
N GLN A 84 9.68 -10.44 14.17
CA GLN A 84 9.60 -9.98 15.56
C GLN A 84 10.68 -10.63 16.43
N ALA A 85 10.93 -11.93 16.29
CA ALA A 85 11.97 -12.65 17.03
C ALA A 85 13.36 -12.07 16.74
N GLU A 86 13.71 -11.88 15.47
CA GLU A 86 14.97 -11.25 15.08
C GLU A 86 15.13 -9.85 15.65
N THR A 87 14.07 -9.04 15.59
CA THR A 87 14.07 -7.67 16.09
C THR A 87 14.31 -7.65 17.60
N ASN A 88 13.67 -8.56 18.33
CA ASN A 88 13.84 -8.69 19.77
C ASN A 88 15.28 -9.09 20.14
N ILE A 89 15.91 -10.00 19.38
CA ILE A 89 17.32 -10.38 19.57
C ILE A 89 18.26 -9.20 19.32
N LYS A 90 18.03 -8.43 18.24
CA LYS A 90 18.81 -7.22 17.93
C LYS A 90 18.67 -6.17 19.04
N ILE A 91 17.47 -5.96 19.57
CA ILE A 91 17.24 -5.02 20.68
C ILE A 91 17.92 -5.50 21.97
N SER A 92 17.80 -6.78 22.31
CA SER A 92 18.37 -7.33 23.54
C SER A 92 19.90 -7.27 23.54
N THR A 93 20.52 -7.60 22.41
CA THR A 93 21.98 -7.48 22.22
C THR A 93 22.47 -6.05 22.33
N ILE A 94 21.76 -5.07 21.73
CA ILE A 94 22.07 -3.64 21.87
C ILE A 94 21.97 -3.21 23.34
N ARG A 95 20.90 -3.61 24.05
CA ARG A 95 20.72 -3.29 25.48
C ARG A 95 21.84 -3.88 26.33
N LEU A 96 22.23 -5.13 26.07
CA LEU A 96 23.32 -5.79 26.77
C LEU A 96 24.65 -5.07 26.54
N TYR A 97 24.96 -4.73 25.28
CA TYR A 97 26.20 -4.04 24.95
C TYR A 97 26.26 -2.64 25.58
N LYS A 98 25.15 -1.90 25.61
CA LYS A 98 25.04 -0.64 26.37
C LYS A 98 25.31 -0.82 27.87
N ARG A 99 24.85 -1.92 28.45
CA ARG A 99 25.06 -2.23 29.89
C ARG A 99 26.50 -2.58 30.20
N ILE A 100 27.14 -3.41 29.38
CA ILE A 100 28.52 -3.90 29.62
C ILE A 100 29.56 -2.83 29.26
N TYR A 101 29.32 -2.05 28.20
CA TYR A 101 30.30 -1.08 27.68
C TYR A 101 29.74 0.35 27.60
N PRO A 102 29.32 0.96 28.73
CA PRO A 102 28.67 2.26 28.73
C PRO A 102 29.56 3.39 28.19
N LYS A 103 30.86 3.35 28.47
CA LYS A 103 31.84 4.37 28.02
C LYS A 103 32.20 4.26 26.53
N LEU A 104 32.24 3.06 25.97
CA LEU A 104 32.53 2.83 24.53
C LEU A 104 31.33 3.18 23.63
N PHE A 105 30.10 3.09 24.17
CA PHE A 105 28.90 3.47 23.44
C PHE A 105 28.86 4.98 23.15
N HIS A 106 29.25 5.81 24.13
CA HIS A 106 29.41 7.24 23.97
C HIS A 106 30.47 7.56 22.90
N LEU A 107 31.65 6.95 22.97
CA LEU A 107 32.74 7.21 22.02
C LEU A 107 32.41 6.85 20.55
N LYS A 108 31.63 5.78 20.29
CA LYS A 108 31.21 5.41 18.93
C LYS A 108 30.17 6.36 18.34
N ILE A 109 29.25 6.90 19.15
CA ILE A 109 28.28 7.91 18.70
C ILE A 109 29.00 9.22 18.34
N TYR A 110 29.93 9.66 19.18
CA TYR A 110 30.68 10.90 18.93
C TYR A 110 31.56 10.80 17.69
N LYS A 111 32.27 9.68 17.46
CA LYS A 111 33.06 9.48 16.22
C LYS A 111 32.23 9.48 14.93
N LYS A 112 30.96 9.05 14.98
CA LYS A 112 30.08 9.04 13.80
C LYS A 112 29.46 10.41 13.51
N LEU A 113 29.33 11.27 14.51
CA LEU A 113 28.86 12.65 14.37
C LEU A 113 29.97 13.64 14.00
N THR A 114 31.24 13.36 14.33
CA THR A 114 32.38 14.22 13.98
C THR A 114 33.05 13.88 12.64
N MET A 115 32.50 12.93 11.88
CA MET A 115 32.93 12.59 10.50
C MET A 115 31.91 13.04 9.43
N LEU A 116 31.03 13.97 9.81
CA LEU A 116 30.25 14.84 8.91
C LEU A 116 30.85 16.25 9.00
#